data_AF-B8KKV8-F1
#
_entry.id   AF-B8KKV8-F1
#
_cell.length_a   1.000
_cell.length_b   1.000
_cell.length_c   1.000
_cell.angle_alpha   90.00
_cell.angle_beta   90.00
_cell.angle_gamma   90.00
#
_symmetry.space_group_name_H-M   'P 1'
#
loop_
_entity.id
_entity.type
_entity.pdbx_description
1 polymer ?
#
loop_
_entity_poly.entity_id
_entity_poly.type
_entity_poly.pdbx_seq_one_letter_code
_entity_poly.pdbx_strand_id
1 'polypeptide(L)'
;MRQFLQKLVIPCLLVISATDSLGDGNSVSVQASEGLWEYTDLITRDGESLPLTGIFLIKENMFLQQSIFKGEPFADQGSMAHAGPYWAGGAGLRLRSNQTLSMDPASDTPLTSAGEMEHDLKVTRDGDELTLQFGGGTSTIQTFKHLDDAKNTQIVTFANGNLALTGEYFILVVGDADSAVTGYGRYEQDGDKLTMTAILWAESDGGTVQNRRDFALSATLLDSTFTLSDGRSFPVISP
;
A
#
# COMPACT_ATOMS: atom_id res chain seq x y z
N MET A 1 4.25 23.31 -2.03
CA MET A 1 4.04 21.91 -1.61
C MET A 1 4.60 21.54 -0.23
N ARG A 2 5.37 22.39 0.47
CA ARG A 2 6.05 22.08 1.76
C ARG A 2 5.18 21.92 3.03
N GLN A 3 3.85 21.93 2.95
CA GLN A 3 2.97 21.94 4.15
C GLN A 3 1.83 20.89 4.14
N PHE A 4 1.75 20.04 3.13
CA PHE A 4 0.57 19.20 2.92
C PHE A 4 0.62 17.83 3.62
N LEU A 5 1.80 17.22 3.77
CA LEU A 5 1.91 15.91 4.40
C LEU A 5 1.58 15.90 5.90
N GLN A 6 1.78 17.02 6.60
CA GLN A 6 1.39 17.15 8.02
C GLN A 6 -0.13 17.27 8.27
N LYS A 7 -0.96 17.51 7.24
CA LYS A 7 -2.41 17.67 7.41
C LYS A 7 -3.20 16.37 7.23
N LEU A 8 -2.56 15.27 6.84
CA LEU A 8 -3.25 13.99 6.59
C LEU A 8 -3.43 13.12 7.83
N VAL A 9 -2.90 13.51 8.99
CA VAL A 9 -3.06 12.77 10.26
C VAL A 9 -4.08 13.49 11.14
N ILE A 10 -5.36 13.14 11.00
CA ILE A 10 -6.42 13.53 11.96
C ILE A 10 -6.98 12.25 12.60
N PRO A 11 -6.77 12.00 13.90
CA PRO A 11 -7.42 10.90 14.57
C PRO A 11 -8.87 11.33 14.86
N CYS A 12 -9.83 10.73 14.17
CA CYS A 12 -11.25 10.87 14.53
C CYS A 12 -11.75 9.51 14.98
N LEU A 13 -11.60 9.23 16.28
CA LEU A 13 -12.24 8.10 16.93
C LEU A 13 -13.70 8.49 17.23
N LEU A 14 -14.64 7.93 16.49
CA LEU A 14 -16.04 7.89 16.90
C LEU A 14 -16.55 6.45 16.74
N VAL A 15 -16.66 5.74 17.86
CA VAL A 15 -17.24 4.39 17.90
C VAL A 15 -18.74 4.55 18.16
N ILE A 16 -19.55 4.45 17.11
CA ILE A 16 -20.99 4.23 17.22
C ILE A 16 -21.24 2.76 16.90
N SER A 17 -21.58 1.98 17.92
CA SER A 17 -21.96 0.57 17.75
C SER A 17 -23.43 0.49 17.35
N ALA A 18 -23.69 0.47 16.04
CA ALA A 18 -24.97 0.01 15.50
C ALA A 18 -24.83 -1.47 15.14
N THR A 19 -25.50 -2.33 15.89
CA THR A 19 -25.68 -3.75 15.54
C THR A 19 -26.85 -3.86 14.57
N ASP A 20 -26.56 -3.81 13.28
CA ASP A 20 -27.51 -4.17 12.24
C ASP A 20 -26.99 -5.35 11.41
N SER A 21 -27.94 -6.04 10.80
CA SER A 21 -27.84 -7.20 9.91
C SER A 21 -26.84 -7.00 8.75
N LEU A 22 -25.54 -7.15 9.03
CA LEU A 22 -24.41 -6.84 8.14
C LEU A 22 -23.79 -8.05 7.39
N GLY A 23 -24.42 -9.23 7.45
CA GLY A 23 -23.81 -10.48 6.97
C GLY A 23 -23.55 -10.54 5.45
N ASP A 24 -24.53 -10.12 4.64
CA ASP A 24 -24.47 -10.31 3.18
C ASP A 24 -23.89 -9.08 2.44
N GLY A 25 -24.10 -7.86 2.94
CA GLY A 25 -23.60 -6.64 2.27
C GLY A 25 -22.08 -6.47 2.37
N ASN A 26 -21.49 -6.90 3.49
CA ASN A 26 -20.05 -6.76 3.71
C ASN A 26 -19.25 -7.80 2.94
N SER A 27 -19.77 -9.02 2.76
CA SER A 27 -19.12 -10.05 1.94
C SER A 27 -19.06 -9.64 0.47
N VAL A 28 -20.12 -9.02 -0.06
CA VAL A 28 -20.14 -8.42 -1.41
C VAL A 28 -19.11 -7.31 -1.54
N SER A 29 -18.98 -6.44 -0.54
CA SER A 29 -17.99 -5.34 -0.54
C SER A 29 -16.56 -5.85 -0.55
N VAL A 30 -16.26 -6.85 0.29
CA VAL A 30 -14.95 -7.52 0.30
C VAL A 30 -14.65 -8.13 -1.07
N GLN A 31 -15.56 -8.95 -1.60
CA GLN A 31 -15.39 -9.59 -2.90
C GLN A 31 -15.19 -8.57 -4.03
N ALA A 32 -15.93 -7.45 -4.00
CA ALA A 32 -15.79 -6.39 -4.99
C ALA A 32 -14.41 -5.72 -4.93
N SER A 33 -13.83 -5.57 -3.74
CA SER A 33 -12.52 -4.95 -3.54
C SER A 33 -11.32 -5.85 -3.89
N GLU A 34 -11.50 -7.17 -3.94
CA GLU A 34 -10.38 -8.07 -4.24
C GLU A 34 -9.84 -7.86 -5.66
N GLY A 35 -8.52 -7.87 -5.76
CA GLY A 35 -7.78 -7.70 -7.01
C GLY A 35 -6.51 -6.87 -6.84
N LEU A 36 -5.82 -6.69 -7.96
CA LEU A 36 -4.71 -5.77 -8.12
C LEU A 36 -5.18 -4.52 -8.86
N TRP A 37 -4.91 -3.36 -8.28
CA TRP A 37 -5.49 -2.09 -8.70
C TRP A 37 -4.43 -1.02 -8.89
N GLU A 38 -4.50 -0.25 -9.98
CA GLU A 38 -3.66 0.91 -10.24
C GLU A 38 -4.36 2.20 -9.80
N TYR A 39 -3.66 3.09 -9.12
CA TYR A 39 -4.19 4.40 -8.76
C TYR A 39 -4.55 5.24 -9.98
N THR A 40 -5.79 5.76 -10.01
CA THR A 40 -6.22 6.76 -11.00
C THR A 40 -6.36 8.15 -10.40
N ASP A 41 -6.90 8.27 -9.19
CA ASP A 41 -7.06 9.55 -8.48
C ASP A 41 -7.08 9.36 -6.96
N LEU A 42 -6.77 10.44 -6.25
CA LEU A 42 -7.00 10.59 -4.81
C LEU A 42 -7.61 11.96 -4.58
N ILE A 43 -8.83 12.00 -4.07
CA ILE A 43 -9.56 13.23 -3.79
C ILE A 43 -9.65 13.38 -2.27
N THR A 44 -9.12 14.47 -1.73
CA THR A 44 -9.21 14.79 -0.30
C THR A 44 -10.65 15.05 0.13
N ARG A 45 -10.89 15.07 1.45
CA ARG A 45 -12.18 15.44 2.02
C ARG A 45 -12.72 16.79 1.51
N ASP A 46 -11.82 17.73 1.20
CA ASP A 46 -12.18 19.08 0.74
C ASP A 46 -12.39 19.14 -0.79
N GLY A 47 -12.33 18.00 -1.48
CA GLY A 47 -12.53 17.89 -2.93
C GLY A 47 -11.29 18.20 -3.76
N GLU A 48 -10.13 18.42 -3.13
CA GLU A 48 -8.86 18.61 -3.84
C GLU A 48 -8.34 17.26 -4.37
N SER A 49 -8.12 17.16 -5.67
CA SER A 49 -7.42 16.02 -6.28
C SER A 49 -5.91 16.15 -6.04
N LEU A 50 -5.32 15.08 -5.52
CA LEU A 50 -3.89 14.94 -5.32
C LEU A 50 -3.36 13.92 -6.34
N PRO A 51 -2.47 14.34 -7.25
CA PRO A 51 -2.02 13.47 -8.32
C PRO A 51 -1.05 12.42 -7.77
N LEU A 52 -1.52 11.19 -7.63
CA LEU A 52 -0.73 10.03 -7.21
C LEU A 52 -0.63 9.00 -8.33
N THR A 53 0.43 8.21 -8.28
CA THR A 53 0.59 6.95 -9.03
C THR A 53 1.01 5.87 -8.04
N GLY A 54 0.61 4.64 -8.28
CA GLY A 54 0.78 3.58 -7.31
C GLY A 54 -0.06 2.36 -7.63
N ILE A 55 0.03 1.39 -6.73
CA ILE A 55 -0.69 0.13 -6.82
C ILE A 55 -1.30 -0.23 -5.47
N PHE A 56 -2.41 -0.98 -5.51
CA PHE A 56 -3.11 -1.48 -4.34
C PHE A 56 -3.55 -2.92 -4.60
N LEU A 57 -3.00 -3.86 -3.83
CA LEU A 57 -3.47 -5.24 -3.76
C LEU A 57 -4.40 -5.40 -2.56
N ILE A 58 -5.53 -6.05 -2.78
CA ILE A 58 -6.43 -6.55 -1.73
C ILE A 58 -6.68 -8.02 -2.03
N LYS A 59 -6.07 -8.92 -1.26
CA LYS A 59 -6.20 -10.36 -1.46
C LYS A 59 -5.88 -11.19 -0.20
N GLU A 60 -6.56 -12.33 -0.03
CA GLU A 60 -6.24 -13.31 1.02
C GLU A 60 -6.21 -12.73 2.44
N ASN A 61 -7.13 -11.81 2.73
CA ASN A 61 -7.23 -11.07 4.01
C ASN A 61 -6.05 -10.14 4.29
N MET A 62 -5.20 -9.86 3.30
CA MET A 62 -4.09 -8.93 3.38
C MET A 62 -4.19 -7.87 2.29
N PHE A 63 -3.70 -6.69 2.59
CA PHE A 63 -3.62 -5.61 1.63
C PHE A 63 -2.21 -5.01 1.64
N LEU A 64 -1.76 -4.61 0.46
CA LEU A 64 -0.50 -3.91 0.27
C LEU A 64 -0.73 -2.75 -0.69
N GLN A 65 -0.27 -1.58 -0.31
CA GLN A 65 -0.39 -0.36 -1.10
C GLN A 65 0.96 0.35 -1.15
N GLN A 66 1.35 0.79 -2.34
CA GLN A 66 2.51 1.67 -2.53
C GLN A 66 2.11 2.77 -3.52
N SER A 67 2.48 4.01 -3.21
CA SER A 67 2.19 5.16 -4.06
C SER A 67 3.22 6.27 -3.91
N ILE A 68 3.42 7.06 -4.96
CA ILE A 68 4.26 8.25 -5.00
C ILE A 68 3.46 9.38 -5.67
N PHE A 69 3.59 10.61 -5.16
CA PHE A 69 3.00 11.77 -5.82
C PHE A 69 3.61 11.97 -7.21
N LYS A 70 2.77 12.33 -8.19
CA LYS A 70 3.23 12.69 -9.53
C LYS A 70 3.86 14.08 -9.48
N GLY A 71 5.04 14.22 -10.04
CA GLY A 71 5.72 15.51 -10.17
C GLY A 71 7.16 15.34 -10.64
N GLU A 72 7.77 16.47 -11.00
CA GLU A 72 9.18 16.53 -11.37
C GLU A 72 9.90 17.60 -10.50
N PRO A 73 11.12 17.31 -10.03
CA PRO A 73 11.85 16.06 -10.22
C PRO A 73 11.25 14.91 -9.40
N PHE A 74 11.18 13.71 -10.00
CA PHE A 74 10.62 12.52 -9.36
C PHE A 74 11.29 12.18 -8.01
N ALA A 75 12.59 12.42 -7.91
CA ALA A 75 13.37 12.18 -6.70
C ALA A 75 12.86 12.96 -5.47
N ASP A 76 12.19 14.10 -5.68
CA ASP A 76 11.73 15.01 -4.62
C ASP A 76 10.26 14.78 -4.24
N GLN A 77 9.58 13.78 -4.82
CA GLN A 77 8.16 13.54 -4.55
C GLN A 77 7.94 12.80 -3.23
N GLY A 78 6.84 13.09 -2.54
CA GLY A 78 6.45 12.30 -1.38
C GLY A 78 5.95 10.91 -1.81
N SER A 79 6.10 9.91 -0.94
CA SER A 79 5.55 8.58 -1.13
C SER A 79 4.85 8.06 0.12
N MET A 80 3.91 7.14 -0.08
CA MET A 80 3.14 6.50 0.98
C MET A 80 3.05 5.01 0.70
N ALA A 81 3.19 4.21 1.76
CA ALA A 81 3.02 2.77 1.69
C ALA A 81 2.29 2.23 2.92
N HIS A 82 1.41 1.28 2.67
CA HIS A 82 0.61 0.66 3.73
C HIS A 82 0.55 -0.85 3.51
N ALA A 83 0.54 -1.61 4.61
CA ALA A 83 0.27 -3.03 4.55
C ALA A 83 -0.38 -3.52 5.84
N GLY A 84 -1.22 -4.54 5.73
CA GLY A 84 -1.80 -5.23 6.88
C GLY A 84 -3.07 -5.99 6.51
N PRO A 85 -3.81 -6.51 7.51
CA PRO A 85 -4.99 -7.30 7.24
C PRO A 85 -6.21 -6.46 6.83
N TYR A 86 -7.14 -7.09 6.12
CA TYR A 86 -8.47 -6.56 5.87
C TYR A 86 -9.56 -7.57 6.22
N TRP A 87 -10.77 -7.07 6.47
CA TRP A 87 -11.96 -7.89 6.71
C TRP A 87 -13.23 -7.12 6.39
N ALA A 88 -14.35 -7.84 6.30
CA ALA A 88 -15.67 -7.26 6.16
C ALA A 88 -16.06 -6.49 7.43
N GLY A 89 -16.50 -5.23 7.31
CA GLY A 89 -16.95 -4.47 8.48
C GLY A 89 -17.28 -3.01 8.19
N GLY A 90 -17.93 -2.36 9.15
CA GLY A 90 -18.25 -0.93 9.07
C GLY A 90 -19.13 -0.59 7.86
N ALA A 91 -18.61 0.27 6.97
CA ALA A 91 -19.25 0.69 5.72
C ALA A 91 -19.04 -0.30 4.54
N GLY A 92 -18.35 -1.40 4.77
CA GLY A 92 -18.20 -2.51 3.82
C GLY A 92 -16.87 -3.25 4.00
N LEU A 93 -15.77 -2.50 4.02
CA LEU A 93 -14.40 -3.01 4.15
C LEU A 93 -13.68 -2.30 5.29
N ARG A 94 -13.01 -3.08 6.14
CA ARG A 94 -12.07 -2.57 7.15
C ARG A 94 -10.66 -2.99 6.82
N LEU A 95 -9.73 -2.06 6.96
CA LEU A 95 -8.29 -2.28 6.84
C LEU A 95 -7.65 -1.97 8.18
N ARG A 96 -6.68 -2.78 8.60
CA ARG A 96 -5.72 -2.39 9.63
C ARG A 96 -4.34 -2.33 9.02
N SER A 97 -3.82 -1.13 8.83
CA SER A 97 -2.43 -0.89 8.45
C SER A 97 -1.55 -1.22 9.65
N ASN A 98 -0.74 -2.27 9.57
CA ASN A 98 0.32 -2.53 10.54
C ASN A 98 1.56 -1.68 10.21
N GLN A 99 1.74 -1.39 8.91
CA GLN A 99 2.71 -0.44 8.40
C GLN A 99 1.95 0.74 7.81
N THR A 100 2.26 1.95 8.27
CA THR A 100 1.82 3.19 7.63
C THR A 100 3.02 4.10 7.47
N LEU A 101 3.68 4.01 6.31
CA LEU A 101 4.92 4.70 6.03
C LEU A 101 4.64 5.90 5.13
N SER A 102 5.19 7.05 5.51
CA SER A 102 5.21 8.25 4.69
C SER A 102 6.65 8.73 4.57
N MET A 103 7.10 8.93 3.33
CA MET A 103 8.45 9.38 3.01
C MET A 103 8.39 10.69 2.22
N ASP A 104 9.05 11.73 2.72
CA ASP A 104 9.13 13.07 2.14
C ASP A 104 10.59 13.52 2.04
N PRO A 105 11.22 13.46 0.85
CA PRO A 105 12.60 13.90 0.66
C PRO A 105 12.87 15.36 1.06
N ALA A 106 11.84 16.21 1.10
CA ALA A 106 11.97 17.64 1.39
C ALA A 106 11.63 18.02 2.84
N SER A 107 11.25 17.06 3.68
CA SER A 107 10.88 17.26 5.08
C SER A 107 12.11 17.23 6.00
N ASP A 108 12.04 17.95 7.13
CA ASP A 108 13.03 17.83 8.22
C ASP A 108 12.91 16.46 8.94
N THR A 109 11.81 15.74 8.73
CA THR A 109 11.59 14.36 9.17
C THR A 109 11.23 13.53 7.93
N PRO A 110 12.23 13.05 7.18
CA PRO A 110 11.99 12.46 5.86
C PRO A 110 11.23 11.14 5.89
N LEU A 111 11.33 10.38 6.97
CA LEU A 111 10.56 9.16 7.19
C LEU A 111 9.70 9.30 8.42
N THR A 112 8.42 9.00 8.28
CA THR A 112 7.49 8.87 9.41
C THR A 112 6.71 7.58 9.31
N SER A 113 6.51 6.94 10.44
CA SER A 113 5.54 5.84 10.59
C SER A 113 4.41 6.29 11.51
N ALA A 114 3.17 6.20 11.05
CA ALA A 114 2.02 6.45 11.90
C ALA A 114 1.67 5.24 12.79
N GLY A 115 2.42 4.14 12.67
CA GLY A 115 2.14 2.89 13.37
C GLY A 115 0.86 2.21 12.88
N GLU A 116 0.21 1.52 13.81
CA GLU A 116 -1.06 0.83 13.54
C GLU A 116 -2.20 1.84 13.33
N MET A 117 -2.93 1.69 12.23
CA MET A 117 -4.12 2.49 11.95
C MET A 117 -5.23 1.62 11.37
N GLU A 118 -6.46 1.88 11.79
CA GLU A 118 -7.64 1.26 11.20
C GLU A 118 -8.39 2.24 10.29
N HIS A 119 -8.88 1.72 9.17
CA HIS A 119 -9.70 2.43 8.21
C HIS A 119 -11.01 1.70 8.01
N ASP A 120 -12.10 2.47 7.97
CA ASP A 120 -13.43 2.00 7.57
C ASP A 120 -13.76 2.60 6.20
N LEU A 121 -14.06 1.74 5.23
CA LEU A 121 -14.19 2.10 3.83
C LEU A 121 -15.53 1.64 3.27
N LYS A 122 -16.18 2.56 2.57
CA LYS A 122 -17.22 2.21 1.62
C LYS A 122 -16.57 1.79 0.31
N VAL A 123 -16.99 0.64 -0.21
CA VAL A 123 -16.52 0.09 -1.48
C VAL A 123 -17.57 0.32 -2.56
N THR A 124 -17.16 0.73 -3.75
CA THR A 124 -18.00 0.75 -4.94
C THR A 124 -17.17 0.27 -6.12
N ARG A 125 -17.69 -0.72 -6.86
CA ARG A 125 -17.06 -1.25 -8.08
C ARG A 125 -18.02 -1.11 -9.25
N ASP A 126 -17.50 -0.60 -10.36
CA ASP A 126 -18.19 -0.56 -11.65
C ASP A 126 -17.25 -1.13 -12.73
N GLY A 127 -17.46 -2.40 -13.08
CA GLY A 127 -16.57 -3.14 -13.98
C GLY A 127 -15.12 -3.17 -13.48
N ASP A 128 -14.25 -2.49 -14.22
CA ASP A 128 -12.81 -2.38 -13.96
C ASP A 128 -12.44 -1.15 -13.13
N GLU A 129 -13.41 -0.40 -12.62
CA GLU A 129 -13.18 0.76 -11.75
C GLU A 129 -13.54 0.41 -10.31
N LEU A 130 -12.60 0.70 -9.39
CA LEU A 130 -12.82 0.59 -7.95
C LEU A 130 -12.76 1.98 -7.32
N THR A 131 -13.73 2.29 -6.48
CA THR A 131 -13.74 3.47 -5.61
C THR A 131 -13.77 3.03 -4.16
N LEU A 132 -12.81 3.53 -3.38
CA LEU A 132 -12.73 3.36 -1.94
C LEU A 132 -12.90 4.72 -1.27
N GLN A 133 -13.91 4.85 -0.41
CA GLN A 133 -14.16 6.09 0.32
C GLN A 133 -13.96 5.89 1.83
N PHE A 134 -12.96 6.58 2.37
CA PHE A 134 -12.51 6.46 3.75
C PHE A 134 -13.44 7.15 4.74
N GLY A 135 -13.30 6.80 6.02
CA GLY A 135 -14.08 7.38 7.11
C GLY A 135 -15.56 7.04 7.02
N GLY A 136 -15.87 5.80 6.62
CA GLY A 136 -17.24 5.33 6.42
C GLY A 136 -17.99 6.07 5.31
N GLY A 137 -17.29 6.58 4.29
CA GLY A 137 -17.92 7.30 3.19
C GLY A 137 -17.98 8.83 3.33
N THR A 138 -17.15 9.43 4.20
CA THR A 138 -17.23 10.88 4.50
C THR A 138 -15.91 11.64 4.35
N SER A 139 -14.85 10.95 3.94
CA SER A 139 -13.49 11.49 3.84
C SER A 139 -12.91 11.27 2.44
N THR A 140 -11.60 11.12 2.35
CA THR A 140 -10.82 10.86 1.15
C THR A 140 -11.44 9.78 0.27
N ILE A 141 -11.49 10.04 -1.02
CA ILE A 141 -11.88 9.10 -2.07
C ILE A 141 -10.61 8.68 -2.81
N GLN A 142 -10.41 7.39 -2.96
CA GLN A 142 -9.37 6.84 -3.83
C GLN A 142 -10.05 6.06 -4.94
N THR A 143 -9.65 6.31 -6.18
CA THR A 143 -10.16 5.58 -7.33
C THR A 143 -9.03 4.83 -8.00
N PHE A 144 -9.39 3.67 -8.55
CA PHE A 144 -8.45 2.75 -9.14
C PHE A 144 -9.00 2.12 -10.40
N LYS A 145 -8.07 1.67 -11.24
CA LYS A 145 -8.34 0.83 -12.40
C LYS A 145 -7.82 -0.59 -12.14
N HIS A 146 -8.60 -1.58 -12.53
CA HIS A 146 -8.24 -2.99 -12.42
C HIS A 146 -7.02 -3.33 -13.29
N LEU A 147 -6.07 -4.07 -12.71
CA LEU A 147 -4.90 -4.60 -13.41
C LEU A 147 -4.97 -6.13 -13.56
N ASP A 148 -5.31 -6.84 -12.48
CA ASP A 148 -5.34 -8.31 -12.44
C ASP A 148 -6.29 -8.80 -11.34
N ASP A 149 -6.90 -9.97 -11.52
CA ASP A 149 -7.77 -10.60 -10.52
C ASP A 149 -7.02 -11.08 -9.25
N ALA A 150 -5.68 -11.05 -9.27
CA ALA A 150 -4.78 -11.49 -8.22
C ALA A 150 -5.03 -12.95 -7.79
N LYS A 151 -5.42 -13.82 -8.73
CA LYS A 151 -5.78 -15.23 -8.45
C LYS A 151 -4.60 -16.07 -7.97
N ASN A 152 -3.41 -15.77 -8.45
CA ASN A 152 -2.17 -16.45 -8.11
C ASN A 152 -1.30 -15.49 -7.31
N THR A 153 -1.69 -15.25 -6.05
CA THR A 153 -0.96 -14.36 -5.14
C THR A 153 -0.18 -15.19 -4.14
N GLN A 154 1.07 -14.81 -3.90
CA GLN A 154 1.85 -15.24 -2.75
C GLN A 154 2.15 -14.01 -1.89
N ILE A 155 1.85 -14.09 -0.59
CA ILE A 155 2.12 -13.01 0.37
C ILE A 155 3.11 -13.49 1.42
N VAL A 156 4.32 -12.98 1.33
CA VAL A 156 5.40 -13.24 2.29
C VAL A 156 5.36 -12.15 3.36
N THR A 157 5.23 -12.56 4.62
CA THR A 157 5.17 -11.67 5.78
C THR A 157 6.54 -11.58 6.46
N PHE A 158 6.98 -10.37 6.76
CA PHE A 158 8.17 -10.04 7.55
C PHE A 158 7.77 -9.44 8.91
N ALA A 159 8.74 -9.25 9.82
CA ALA A 159 8.49 -8.61 11.12
C ALA A 159 7.87 -7.21 11.01
N ASN A 160 8.30 -6.45 10.01
CA ASN A 160 7.92 -5.06 9.79
C ASN A 160 7.44 -4.82 8.35
N GLY A 161 6.82 -5.80 7.71
CA GLY A 161 6.38 -5.62 6.34
C GLY A 161 5.84 -6.86 5.64
N ASN A 162 5.54 -6.69 4.36
CA ASN A 162 5.06 -7.73 3.48
C ASN A 162 5.64 -7.57 2.06
N LEU A 163 5.80 -8.70 1.38
CA LEU A 163 6.03 -8.79 -0.06
C LEU A 163 4.86 -9.56 -0.65
N ALA A 164 4.20 -9.00 -1.66
CA ALA A 164 3.25 -9.73 -2.48
C ALA A 164 3.83 -9.97 -3.88
N LEU A 165 3.70 -11.19 -4.36
CA LEU A 165 3.98 -11.61 -5.73
C LEU A 165 2.66 -12.06 -6.36
N THR A 166 2.17 -11.36 -7.39
CA THR A 166 0.85 -11.60 -7.95
C THR A 166 0.82 -11.35 -9.45
N GLY A 167 0.44 -12.37 -10.22
CA GLY A 167 0.54 -12.31 -11.68
C GLY A 167 1.98 -12.05 -12.13
N GLU A 168 2.21 -10.94 -12.83
CA GLU A 168 3.55 -10.47 -13.21
C GLU A 168 4.10 -9.36 -12.28
N TYR A 169 3.37 -9.00 -11.21
CA TYR A 169 3.66 -7.85 -10.36
C TYR A 169 4.19 -8.24 -8.99
N PHE A 170 5.11 -7.43 -8.47
CA PHE A 170 5.48 -7.46 -7.07
C PHE A 170 5.05 -6.17 -6.37
N ILE A 171 4.77 -6.26 -5.06
CA ILE A 171 4.59 -5.12 -4.17
C ILE A 171 5.38 -5.40 -2.90
N LEU A 172 6.31 -4.53 -2.55
CA LEU A 172 7.11 -4.59 -1.34
C LEU A 172 6.74 -3.41 -0.44
N VAL A 173 6.39 -3.69 0.82
CA VAL A 173 6.20 -2.69 1.86
C VAL A 173 6.87 -3.19 3.12
N VAL A 174 8.07 -2.68 3.41
CA VAL A 174 8.84 -3.08 4.60
C VAL A 174 9.41 -1.85 5.28
N GLY A 175 9.28 -1.77 6.60
CA GLY A 175 9.89 -0.70 7.37
C GLY A 175 9.06 -0.24 8.56
N ASP A 176 9.62 0.75 9.23
CA ASP A 176 9.11 1.42 10.41
C ASP A 176 9.60 2.89 10.41
N ALA A 177 9.72 3.52 11.58
CA ALA A 177 10.18 4.90 11.68
C ALA A 177 11.70 5.05 11.49
N ASP A 178 12.47 3.97 11.60
CA ASP A 178 13.93 4.00 11.55
C ASP A 178 14.46 3.71 10.15
N SER A 179 13.77 2.84 9.39
CA SER A 179 14.11 2.57 7.99
C SER A 179 12.92 2.03 7.21
N ALA A 180 12.90 2.23 5.90
CA ALA A 180 11.86 1.73 5.02
C ALA A 180 12.36 1.38 3.62
N VAL A 181 11.78 0.35 3.03
CA VAL A 181 11.97 -0.08 1.64
C VAL A 181 10.60 -0.44 1.08
N THR A 182 10.16 0.32 0.10
CA THR A 182 8.84 0.15 -0.52
C THR A 182 8.96 0.26 -2.03
N GLY A 183 8.14 -0.49 -2.76
CA GLY A 183 8.08 -0.36 -4.20
C GLY A 183 7.14 -1.35 -4.83
N TYR A 184 6.88 -1.14 -6.10
CA TYR A 184 6.19 -2.13 -6.92
C TYR A 184 6.74 -2.10 -8.34
N GLY A 185 6.47 -3.17 -9.06
CA GLY A 185 6.88 -3.30 -10.45
C GLY A 185 6.59 -4.69 -10.96
N ARG A 186 7.36 -5.11 -11.95
CA ARG A 186 7.26 -6.45 -12.52
C ARG A 186 8.32 -7.38 -11.97
N TYR A 187 8.05 -8.68 -11.95
CA TYR A 187 9.03 -9.68 -11.57
C TYR A 187 9.00 -10.92 -12.46
N GLU A 188 10.13 -11.61 -12.51
CA GLU A 188 10.26 -12.98 -12.99
C GLU A 188 10.91 -13.80 -11.88
N GLN A 189 10.47 -15.06 -11.72
CA GLN A 189 10.98 -15.96 -10.69
C GLN A 189 11.56 -17.23 -11.31
N ASP A 190 12.79 -17.56 -10.90
CA ASP A 190 13.48 -18.82 -11.24
C ASP A 190 13.98 -19.47 -9.94
N GLY A 191 13.20 -20.41 -9.42
CA GLY A 191 13.39 -20.97 -8.09
C GLY A 191 13.32 -19.88 -7.02
N ASP A 192 14.40 -19.77 -6.24
CA ASP A 192 14.50 -18.78 -5.15
C ASP A 192 14.94 -17.40 -5.65
N LYS A 193 15.27 -17.24 -6.94
CA LYS A 193 15.76 -15.97 -7.49
C LYS A 193 14.62 -15.16 -8.09
N LEU A 194 14.63 -13.87 -7.80
CA LEU A 194 13.71 -12.89 -8.36
C LEU A 194 14.49 -11.87 -9.19
N THR A 195 14.08 -11.69 -10.45
CA THR A 195 14.48 -10.55 -11.27
C THR A 195 13.35 -9.55 -11.26
N MET A 196 13.58 -8.37 -10.70
CA MET A 196 12.56 -7.36 -10.47
C MET A 196 12.85 -6.12 -11.31
N THR A 197 11.83 -5.58 -11.96
CA THR A 197 11.87 -4.28 -12.62
C THR A 197 10.95 -3.34 -11.85
N ALA A 198 11.52 -2.52 -10.98
CA ALA A 198 10.76 -1.57 -10.18
C ALA A 198 10.22 -0.44 -11.08
N ILE A 199 8.89 -0.28 -11.06
CA ILE A 199 8.21 0.85 -11.68
C ILE A 199 8.31 2.05 -10.76
N LEU A 200 7.93 1.89 -9.49
CA LEU A 200 8.17 2.86 -8.43
C LEU A 200 8.92 2.21 -7.27
N TRP A 201 9.84 2.96 -6.69
CA TRP A 201 10.60 2.55 -5.52
C TRP A 201 10.85 3.77 -4.63
N ALA A 202 10.66 3.60 -3.34
CA ALA A 202 10.98 4.59 -2.32
C ALA A 202 11.64 3.88 -1.14
N GLU A 203 12.81 4.36 -0.74
CA GLU A 203 13.53 3.83 0.41
C GLU A 203 14.08 4.93 1.29
N SER A 204 14.27 4.61 2.57
CA SER A 204 14.83 5.50 3.56
C SER A 204 15.63 4.75 4.62
N ASP A 205 16.70 5.38 5.08
CA ASP A 205 17.50 4.97 6.25
C ASP A 205 17.13 5.76 7.51
N GLY A 206 15.94 6.40 7.52
CA GLY A 206 15.45 7.27 8.59
C GLY A 206 15.94 8.72 8.47
N GLY A 207 17.13 8.93 7.90
CA GLY A 207 17.72 10.26 7.71
C GLY A 207 17.56 10.83 6.31
N THR A 208 17.43 9.98 5.30
CA THR A 208 17.31 10.36 3.89
C THR A 208 16.24 9.54 3.19
N VAL A 209 15.60 10.09 2.17
CA VAL A 209 14.68 9.37 1.29
C VAL A 209 15.23 9.36 -0.12
N GLN A 210 15.12 8.22 -0.80
CA GLN A 210 15.44 8.08 -2.21
C GLN A 210 14.27 7.47 -2.96
N ASN A 211 13.72 8.25 -3.90
CA ASN A 211 12.77 7.72 -4.87
C ASN A 211 13.48 7.38 -6.17
N ARG A 212 13.19 6.20 -6.71
CA ARG A 212 13.68 5.72 -8.01
C ARG A 212 12.53 5.11 -8.82
N ARG A 213 12.67 5.12 -10.14
CA ARG A 213 11.73 4.50 -11.08
C ARG A 213 12.48 3.84 -12.21
N ASP A 214 11.82 2.89 -12.86
CA ASP A 214 12.27 2.23 -14.09
C ASP A 214 13.68 1.63 -14.00
N PHE A 215 13.96 0.89 -12.93
CA PHE A 215 15.24 0.21 -12.76
C PHE A 215 15.08 -1.27 -12.39
N ALA A 216 16.09 -2.05 -12.77
CA ALA A 216 16.14 -3.46 -12.44
C ALA A 216 16.93 -3.69 -11.14
N LEU A 217 16.46 -4.66 -10.35
CA LEU A 217 17.17 -5.20 -9.20
C LEU A 217 16.93 -6.71 -9.12
N SER A 218 17.84 -7.42 -8.48
CA SER A 218 17.65 -8.84 -8.18
C SER A 218 17.41 -9.03 -6.69
N ALA A 219 16.71 -10.10 -6.35
CA ALA A 219 16.53 -10.55 -4.98
C ALA A 219 16.55 -12.08 -4.90
N THR A 220 16.66 -12.61 -3.68
CA THR A 220 16.51 -14.03 -3.36
C THR A 220 15.44 -14.18 -2.30
N LEU A 221 14.47 -15.05 -2.53
CA LEU A 221 13.40 -15.38 -1.61
C LEU A 221 13.57 -16.84 -1.17
N LEU A 222 13.99 -17.03 0.08
CA LEU A 222 14.04 -18.30 0.77
C LEU A 222 12.93 -18.35 1.83
N ASP A 223 12.57 -19.55 2.29
CA ASP A 223 11.57 -19.75 3.35
C ASP A 223 11.84 -18.94 4.63
N SER A 224 13.10 -18.59 4.89
CA SER A 224 13.53 -17.88 6.10
C SER A 224 13.92 -16.41 5.88
N THR A 225 14.18 -15.99 4.64
CA THR A 225 14.69 -14.65 4.37
C THR A 225 14.41 -14.21 2.94
N PHE A 226 14.05 -12.94 2.79
CA PHE A 226 14.09 -12.21 1.53
C PHE A 226 15.31 -11.30 1.51
N THR A 227 16.16 -11.40 0.49
CA THR A 227 17.42 -10.65 0.40
C THR A 227 17.51 -9.91 -0.92
N LEU A 228 17.71 -8.60 -0.87
CA LEU A 228 17.97 -7.77 -2.04
C LEU A 228 19.44 -7.91 -2.48
N SER A 229 19.70 -7.66 -3.76
CA SER A 229 21.04 -7.73 -4.36
C SER A 229 22.08 -6.77 -3.75
N ASP A 230 21.65 -5.75 -3.02
CA ASP A 230 22.53 -4.85 -2.26
C ASP A 230 22.90 -5.36 -0.86
N GLY A 231 22.41 -6.55 -0.49
CA GLY A 231 22.72 -7.21 0.78
C GLY A 231 21.74 -6.94 1.92
N ARG A 232 20.73 -6.08 1.72
CA ARG A 232 19.64 -5.94 2.70
C ARG A 232 18.82 -7.22 2.77
N SER A 233 18.51 -7.66 3.99
CA SER A 233 17.77 -8.90 4.24
C SER A 233 16.63 -8.67 5.23
N PHE A 234 15.51 -9.35 4.96
CA PHE A 234 14.27 -9.26 5.72
C PHE A 234 13.85 -10.68 6.15
N PRO A 235 13.88 -10.99 7.46
CA PRO A 235 13.47 -12.30 7.95
C PRO A 235 12.01 -12.60 7.66
N VAL A 236 11.75 -13.78 7.08
CA VAL A 236 10.40 -14.27 6.79
C VAL A 236 9.80 -14.86 8.07
N ILE A 237 8.59 -14.43 8.41
CA ILE A 237 7.81 -14.95 9.55
C ILE A 237 6.70 -15.89 9.07
N SER A 238 6.13 -15.62 7.88
CA SER A 238 5.19 -16.51 7.20
C SER A 238 5.42 -16.41 5.69
N PRO A 239 5.56 -17.54 4.97
CA PRO A 239 5.64 -17.54 3.52
C PRO A 239 4.28 -17.35 2.84
#